data_AF-A0A1G4J7P3-F1
#
_entry.id   AF-A0A1G4J7P3-F1
#
_cell.length_a   1.000
_cell.length_b   1.000
_cell.length_c   1.000
_cell.angle_alpha   90.00
_cell.angle_beta   90.00
_cell.angle_gamma   90.00
#
_symmetry.space_group_name_H-M   'P 1'
#
loop_
_entity.id
_entity.type
_entity.pdbx_description
1 polymer ?
#
loop_
_entity_poly.entity_id
_entity_poly.type
_entity_poly.pdbx_seq_one_letter_code
_entity_poly.pdbx_strand_id
1 'polypeptide(L)'
;MSNISPQIFKSTNIAGGSLATLSALSQTSYLIKNFPAFLMAIFALGLSIPIVYLEFKVPPNLYRFASFYFSFIGRGLCFILLSLLLSFGGAIKIFISLLLFVGGVTYIIVEFVPSIQEPDNFRPEGSSIAVGEDADDII
;
A
#
# COMPACT_ATOMS: atom_id res chain seq x y z
N MET A 1 4.98 15.72 22.09
CA MET A 1 5.32 15.07 20.81
C MET A 1 4.52 13.79 20.73
N SER A 2 3.42 13.77 19.96
CA SER A 2 2.58 12.58 19.82
C SER A 2 3.37 11.51 19.09
N ASN A 3 3.78 10.45 19.80
CA ASN A 3 4.28 9.23 19.20
C ASN A 3 3.15 8.63 18.35
N ILE A 4 3.14 8.91 17.05
CA ILE A 4 2.21 8.23 16.12
C ILE A 4 2.71 6.80 16.04
N SER A 5 2.01 5.90 16.74
CA SER A 5 2.39 4.50 16.83
C SER A 5 2.37 3.85 15.44
N PRO A 6 3.36 3.01 15.09
CA PRO A 6 3.40 2.22 13.85
C PRO A 6 2.09 1.47 13.54
N GLN A 7 1.32 1.14 14.58
CA GLN A 7 0.02 0.48 14.50
C GLN A 7 -1.03 1.28 13.74
N ILE A 8 -0.97 2.61 13.78
CA ILE A 8 -1.93 3.48 13.09
C ILE A 8 -1.74 3.36 11.57
N PHE A 9 -0.49 3.36 11.10
CA PHE A 9 -0.18 3.20 9.68
C PHE A 9 -0.57 1.83 9.15
N LYS A 10 -0.33 0.78 9.94
CA LYS A 10 -0.81 -0.58 9.65
C LYS A 10 -2.33 -0.62 9.53
N SER A 11 -3.03 -0.02 10.49
CA SER A 11 -4.50 0.03 10.48
C SER A 11 -5.04 0.80 9.27
N THR A 12 -4.48 1.97 8.95
CA THR A 12 -4.89 2.76 7.79
C THR A 12 -4.62 2.03 6.48
N ASN A 13 -3.48 1.33 6.35
CA ASN A 13 -3.17 0.52 5.18
C ASN A 13 -4.18 -0.62 4.98
N ILE A 14 -4.53 -1.34 6.04
CA ILE A 14 -5.52 -2.43 5.99
C ILE A 14 -6.90 -1.87 5.69
N ALA A 15 -7.31 -0.79 6.36
CA ALA A 15 -8.60 -0.15 6.14
C ALA A 15 -8.72 0.36 4.69
N GLY A 16 -7.73 1.10 4.19
CA GLY A 16 -7.71 1.61 2.82
C GLY A 16 -7.67 0.50 1.78
N GLY A 17 -6.80 -0.50 1.96
CA GLY A 17 -6.68 -1.65 1.06
C GLY A 17 -7.94 -2.52 1.03
N SER A 18 -8.57 -2.79 2.18
CA SER A 18 -9.80 -3.58 2.26
C SER A 18 -11.01 -2.84 1.67
N LEU A 19 -11.17 -1.54 1.97
CA LEU A 19 -12.20 -0.70 1.36
C LEU A 19 -12.05 -0.66 -0.17
N ALA A 20 -10.82 -0.51 -0.66
CA ALA A 20 -10.56 -0.48 -2.09
C ALA A 20 -10.81 -1.85 -2.76
N THR A 21 -10.45 -2.95 -2.10
CA THR A 21 -10.72 -4.31 -2.57
C THR A 21 -12.23 -4.58 -2.66
N LEU A 22 -13.00 -4.19 -1.63
CA LEU A 22 -14.45 -4.35 -1.60
C LEU A 22 -15.14 -3.51 -2.69
N SER A 23 -14.68 -2.27 -2.87
CA SER A 23 -15.17 -1.38 -3.92
C SER A 23 -14.86 -1.89 -5.32
N ALA A 24 -13.66 -2.44 -5.53
CA ALA A 24 -13.24 -3.04 -6.79
C ALA A 24 -14.06 -4.30 -7.11
N LEU A 25 -14.31 -5.17 -6.11
CA LEU A 25 -15.17 -6.34 -6.29
C LEU A 25 -16.61 -5.95 -6.69
N SER A 26 -17.14 -4.89 -6.08
CA SER A 26 -18.42 -4.30 -6.47
C SER A 26 -18.38 -3.71 -7.89
N GLN A 27 -17.23 -3.20 -8.36
CA GLN A 27 -17.03 -2.66 -9.71
C GLN A 27 -17.03 -3.76 -10.77
N THR A 28 -16.46 -4.92 -10.43
CA THR A 28 -16.42 -6.10 -11.30
C THR A 28 -17.83 -6.59 -11.65
N SER A 29 -18.83 -6.35 -10.80
CA SER A 29 -20.23 -6.70 -11.06
C SER A 29 -20.87 -5.89 -12.21
N TYR A 30 -20.27 -4.76 -12.62
CA TYR A 30 -20.67 -4.01 -13.83
C TYR A 30 -20.19 -4.65 -15.14
N LEU A 31 -19.71 -5.91 -15.09
CA LEU A 31 -19.18 -6.77 -16.16
C LEU A 31 -19.88 -6.62 -17.52
N ILE A 32 -21.21 -6.45 -17.51
CA ILE A 32 -22.04 -6.51 -18.72
C ILE A 32 -22.41 -5.11 -19.25
N LYS A 33 -22.29 -4.05 -18.46
CA LYS A 33 -22.72 -2.69 -18.87
C LYS A 33 -21.60 -1.82 -19.44
N ASN A 34 -20.36 -1.99 -18.97
CA ASN A 34 -19.23 -1.14 -19.38
C ASN A 34 -17.91 -1.90 -19.32
N PHE A 35 -17.40 -2.34 -20.48
CA PHE A 35 -16.12 -3.03 -20.59
C PHE A 35 -14.92 -2.23 -20.03
N PRO A 36 -14.81 -0.89 -20.19
CA PRO A 36 -13.72 -0.12 -19.60
C PRO A 36 -13.74 -0.12 -18.07
N ALA A 37 -14.94 -0.05 -17.47
CA ALA A 37 -15.11 -0.06 -16.02
C ALA A 37 -14.70 -1.40 -15.40
N PHE A 38 -14.92 -2.50 -16.14
CA PHE A 38 -14.46 -3.82 -15.75
C PHE A 38 -12.93 -3.95 -15.80
N LEU A 39 -12.27 -3.44 -16.85
CA LEU A 39 -10.81 -3.42 -16.91
C LEU A 39 -10.22 -2.64 -15.74
N MET A 40 -10.75 -1.44 -15.45
CA MET A 40 -10.35 -0.64 -14.29
C MET A 40 -10.54 -1.40 -12.97
N ALA A 41 -11.62 -2.18 -12.82
CA ALA A 41 -11.85 -3.00 -11.64
C ALA A 41 -10.78 -4.08 -11.44
N ILE A 42 -10.37 -4.76 -12.51
CA ILE A 42 -9.31 -5.79 -12.47
C ILE A 42 -7.97 -5.17 -12.06
N PHE A 43 -7.60 -4.03 -12.65
CA PHE A 43 -6.37 -3.33 -12.26
C PHE A 43 -6.43 -2.86 -10.80
N ALA A 44 -7.58 -2.36 -10.34
CA ALA A 44 -7.76 -1.94 -8.95
C ALA A 44 -7.64 -3.13 -7.98
N LEU A 45 -8.17 -4.30 -8.34
CA LEU A 45 -7.99 -5.54 -7.56
C LEU A 45 -6.52 -5.96 -7.52
N GLY A 46 -5.84 -5.95 -8.66
CA GLY A 46 -4.43 -6.30 -8.76
C GLY A 46 -3.52 -5.43 -7.90
N LEU A 47 -3.88 -4.16 -7.69
CA LEU A 47 -3.13 -3.24 -6.84
C LEU A 47 -3.58 -3.25 -5.37
N SER A 48 -4.86 -3.48 -5.08
CA SER A 48 -5.39 -3.47 -3.70
C SER A 48 -5.05 -4.73 -2.90
N ILE A 49 -5.08 -5.91 -3.52
CA ILE A 49 -4.80 -7.18 -2.84
C ILE A 49 -3.38 -7.24 -2.26
N PRO A 50 -2.32 -6.85 -3.00
CA PRO A 50 -0.96 -6.81 -2.46
C PRO A 50 -0.81 -5.88 -1.26
N ILE A 51 -1.52 -4.73 -1.23
CA ILE A 51 -1.44 -3.76 -0.13
C ILE A 51 -1.86 -4.40 1.19
N VAL A 52 -2.95 -5.19 1.16
CA VAL A 52 -3.46 -5.91 2.32
C VAL A 52 -2.55 -7.10 2.65
N TYR A 53 -2.14 -7.88 1.65
CA TYR A 53 -1.30 -9.07 1.84
C TYR A 53 0.06 -8.75 2.48
N LEU A 54 0.72 -7.70 1.97
CA LEU A 54 2.02 -7.23 2.44
C LEU A 54 2.04 -6.86 3.93
N GLU A 55 0.89 -6.55 4.52
CA GLU A 55 0.77 -6.18 5.93
C GLU A 55 0.65 -7.39 6.87
N PHE A 56 0.28 -8.56 6.33
CA PHE A 56 0.21 -9.81 7.08
C PHE A 56 1.50 -10.61 7.00
N LYS A 57 2.13 -10.65 5.81
CA LYS A 57 3.41 -11.32 5.58
C LYS A 57 4.20 -10.59 4.52
N VAL A 58 5.47 -10.27 4.82
CA VAL A 58 6.42 -9.69 3.86
C VAL A 58 7.33 -10.81 3.34
N PRO A 59 7.19 -11.26 2.08
CA PRO A 59 8.15 -12.18 1.47
C PRO A 59 9.49 -11.46 1.22
N PRO A 60 10.65 -12.08 1.54
CA PRO A 60 11.96 -11.43 1.42
C PRO A 60 12.33 -11.03 -0.02
N ASN A 61 11.81 -11.75 -1.03
CA ASN A 61 12.04 -11.40 -2.44
C ASN A 61 11.15 -10.25 -2.94
N LEU A 62 10.05 -9.93 -2.24
CA LEU A 62 9.11 -8.92 -2.71
C LEU A 62 9.68 -7.50 -2.58
N TYR A 63 10.66 -7.30 -1.69
CA TYR A 63 11.41 -6.05 -1.57
C TYR A 63 12.18 -5.67 -2.85
N ARG A 64 12.70 -6.67 -3.60
CA ARG A 64 13.41 -6.44 -4.88
C ARG A 64 12.48 -6.10 -6.03
N PHE A 65 11.25 -6.63 -6.04
CA PHE A 65 10.32 -6.47 -7.16
C PHE A 65 9.27 -5.37 -6.94
N ALA A 66 8.98 -5.03 -5.70
CA ALA A 66 7.85 -4.16 -5.34
C ALA A 66 8.23 -3.08 -4.33
N SER A 67 9.45 -2.50 -4.47
CA SER A 67 9.98 -1.46 -3.58
C SER A 67 9.04 -0.25 -3.43
N PHE A 68 8.19 -0.01 -4.42
CA PHE A 68 7.13 1.01 -4.38
C PHE A 68 6.10 0.81 -3.25
N TYR A 69 5.77 -0.43 -2.88
CA TYR A 69 4.83 -0.70 -1.78
C TYR A 69 5.48 -0.56 -0.40
N PHE A 70 6.81 -0.51 -0.34
CA PHE A 70 7.61 -0.27 0.85
C PHE A 70 8.16 1.16 0.88
N SER A 71 7.45 2.12 0.28
CA SER A 71 7.72 3.54 0.43
C SER A 71 6.42 4.27 0.77
N PHE A 72 6.44 5.24 1.69
CA PHE A 72 5.25 6.04 2.01
C PHE A 72 4.74 6.80 0.78
N ILE A 73 5.66 7.35 -0.02
CA ILE A 73 5.31 8.03 -1.28
C ILE A 73 4.62 7.04 -2.24
N GLY A 74 5.12 5.81 -2.30
CA GLY A 74 4.58 4.81 -3.21
C GLY A 74 3.21 4.29 -2.78
N ARG A 75 2.99 4.10 -1.47
CA ARG A 75 1.65 3.81 -0.93
C ARG A 75 0.67 4.95 -1.16
N GLY A 76 1.09 6.20 -0.96
CA GLY A 76 0.26 7.37 -1.22
C GLY A 76 -0.18 7.45 -2.69
N LEU A 77 0.77 7.23 -3.61
CA LEU A 77 0.52 7.28 -5.06
C LEU A 77 -0.32 6.09 -5.53
N CYS A 78 -0.15 4.91 -4.92
CA CYS A 78 -1.05 3.76 -5.05
C CYS A 78 -2.50 4.13 -4.70
N PHE A 79 -2.74 4.73 -3.53
CA PHE A 79 -4.08 5.09 -3.09
C PHE A 79 -4.75 6.13 -4.01
N ILE A 80 -3.98 7.09 -4.54
CA ILE A 80 -4.45 8.04 -5.55
C ILE A 80 -4.84 7.30 -6.83
N LEU A 81 -3.99 6.39 -7.31
CA LEU A 81 -4.30 5.59 -8.51
C LEU A 81 -5.55 4.72 -8.32
N LEU A 82 -5.72 4.08 -7.16
CA LEU A 82 -6.93 3.32 -6.83
C LEU A 82 -8.18 4.21 -6.79
N SER A 83 -8.06 5.42 -6.25
CA SER A 83 -9.16 6.39 -6.24
C SER A 83 -9.65 6.72 -7.66
N LEU A 84 -8.73 6.97 -8.59
CA LEU A 84 -9.07 7.24 -10.00
C LEU A 84 -9.72 6.03 -10.67
N LEU A 85 -9.19 4.82 -10.46
CA LEU A 85 -9.74 3.59 -11.04
C LEU A 85 -11.14 3.24 -10.50
N LEU A 86 -11.42 3.54 -9.23
CA LEU A 86 -12.69 3.23 -8.57
C LEU A 86 -13.77 4.29 -8.78
N SER A 87 -13.44 5.43 -9.41
CA SER A 87 -14.35 6.58 -9.53
C SER A 87 -15.55 6.36 -10.47
N PHE A 88 -15.69 5.20 -11.08
CA PHE A 88 -16.73 4.93 -12.08
C PHE A 88 -17.90 4.16 -11.47
N GLY A 89 -19.16 4.47 -11.78
CA GLY A 89 -20.31 3.57 -11.50
C GLY A 89 -21.24 3.87 -10.31
N GLY A 90 -21.09 4.97 -9.55
CA GLY A 90 -22.13 5.41 -8.61
C GLY A 90 -21.66 6.35 -7.48
N ALA A 91 -22.62 6.97 -6.77
CA ALA A 91 -22.35 7.96 -5.70
C ALA A 91 -21.54 7.38 -4.52
N ILE A 92 -21.81 6.13 -4.13
CA ILE A 92 -21.06 5.44 -3.06
C ILE A 92 -19.59 5.25 -3.46
N LYS A 93 -19.32 5.02 -4.74
CA LYS A 93 -17.96 4.81 -5.24
C LYS A 93 -17.19 6.11 -5.34
N ILE A 94 -17.84 7.20 -5.75
CA ILE A 94 -17.28 8.56 -5.65
C ILE A 94 -16.83 8.85 -4.21
N PHE A 95 -17.66 8.49 -3.21
CA PHE A 95 -17.32 8.72 -1.80
C PHE A 95 -16.10 7.90 -1.35
N ILE A 96 -16.03 6.63 -1.74
CA ILE A 96 -14.89 5.75 -1.44
C ILE A 96 -13.63 6.25 -2.14
N SER A 97 -13.72 6.63 -3.42
CA SER A 97 -12.61 7.22 -4.18
C SER A 97 -12.12 8.50 -3.51
N LEU A 98 -13.00 9.37 -3.04
CA LEU A 98 -12.61 10.60 -2.34
C LEU A 98 -11.83 10.28 -1.07
N LEU A 99 -12.28 9.29 -0.29
CA LEU A 99 -11.61 8.90 0.96
C LEU A 99 -10.20 8.31 0.69
N LEU A 100 -10.08 7.49 -0.36
CA LEU A 100 -8.77 6.96 -0.80
C LEU A 100 -7.85 8.06 -1.33
N PHE A 101 -8.40 9.07 -2.02
CA PHE A 101 -7.63 10.21 -2.51
C PHE A 101 -7.05 11.04 -1.37
N VAL A 102 -7.89 11.39 -0.39
CA VAL A 102 -7.47 12.13 0.82
C VAL A 102 -6.45 11.31 1.61
N GLY A 103 -6.66 9.99 1.73
CA GLY A 103 -5.69 9.07 2.33
C GLY A 103 -4.35 9.12 1.61
N GLY A 104 -4.34 9.01 0.29
CA GLY A 104 -3.12 9.04 -0.52
C GLY A 104 -2.32 10.35 -0.39
N VAL A 105 -3.00 11.49 -0.39
CA VAL A 105 -2.38 12.80 -0.12
C VAL A 105 -1.81 12.86 1.29
N THR A 106 -2.53 12.33 2.29
CA THR A 106 -2.04 12.28 3.67
C THR A 106 -0.75 11.45 3.79
N TYR A 107 -0.68 10.30 3.12
CA TYR A 107 0.53 9.47 3.09
C TYR A 107 1.74 10.20 2.46
N ILE A 108 1.50 11.00 1.41
CA ILE A 108 2.55 11.83 0.79
C ILE A 108 3.03 12.93 1.75
N ILE A 109 2.12 13.58 2.48
CA ILE A 109 2.47 14.64 3.43
C ILE A 109 3.25 14.07 4.62
N VAL A 110 2.86 12.88 5.10
CA VAL A 110 3.54 12.19 6.22
C VAL A 110 5.00 11.89 5.90
N GLU A 111 5.36 11.62 4.65
CA GLU A 111 6.76 11.43 4.23
C GLU A 111 7.65 12.64 4.55
N PHE A 112 7.10 13.86 4.47
CA PHE A 112 7.86 15.08 4.78
C PHE A 112 7.98 15.36 6.28
N VAL A 113 7.39 14.53 7.14
CA VAL A 113 7.46 14.66 8.59
C VAL A 113 8.50 13.64 9.12
N PRO A 114 9.75 14.06 9.40
CA PRO A 114 10.84 13.16 9.79
C PRO A 114 10.71 12.53 11.19
N SER A 115 9.53 12.64 11.81
CA SER A 115 9.25 12.16 13.18
C SER A 115 8.45 10.84 13.22
N ILE A 116 8.05 10.29 12.07
CA ILE A 116 7.36 8.99 12.00
C ILE A 116 8.41 7.89 11.87
N GLN A 117 8.47 6.97 12.85
CA GLN A 117 9.23 5.74 12.71
C GLN A 117 8.62 4.90 11.59
N GLU A 118 9.45 4.50 10.63
CA GLU A 118 9.07 3.58 9.55
C GLU A 118 8.43 2.32 10.16
N PRO A 119 7.22 1.91 9.74
CA PRO A 119 6.57 0.71 10.24
C PRO A 119 7.48 -0.50 10.03
N ASP A 120 7.49 -1.46 10.95
CA ASP A 120 8.34 -2.66 10.86
C ASP A 120 8.19 -3.44 9.54
N ASN A 121 7.08 -3.24 8.83
CA ASN A 121 6.82 -3.77 7.49
C ASN A 121 7.76 -3.23 6.38
N PHE A 122 8.53 -2.17 6.66
CA PHE A 122 9.55 -1.56 5.80
C PHE A 122 10.95 -2.05 6.15
N ARG A 123 11.11 -2.69 7.30
CA ARG A 123 12.40 -3.17 7.78
C ARG A 123 12.61 -4.56 7.19
N PRO A 124 13.69 -4.80 6.44
CA PRO A 124 14.07 -6.16 6.11
C PRO A 124 14.36 -6.86 7.45
N GLU A 125 13.50 -7.79 7.86
CA GLU A 125 13.87 -8.74 8.90
C GLU A 125 15.07 -9.53 8.37
N GLY A 126 16.27 -9.14 8.82
CA GLY A 126 17.45 -10.00 8.74
C GLY A 126 18.32 -9.88 7.50
N SER A 127 18.72 -8.68 7.08
CA SER A 127 20.08 -8.55 6.52
C SER A 127 21.07 -8.32 7.65
N SER A 128 21.27 -9.33 8.49
CA SER A 128 22.60 -9.59 9.07
C SER A 128 23.52 -9.99 7.91
N ILE A 129 23.84 -9.04 7.04
CA ILE A 129 25.16 -9.02 6.43
C ILE A 129 25.91 -7.96 7.24
N ALA A 130 26.30 -8.38 8.44
CA ALA A 130 27.44 -7.79 9.09
C ALA A 130 28.62 -7.99 8.13
N VAL A 131 28.94 -6.94 7.40
CA VAL A 131 30.24 -6.75 6.80
C VAL A 131 31.21 -6.59 7.97
N GLY A 132 32.10 -7.57 8.15
CA GLY A 132 33.19 -7.51 9.12
C GLY A 132 33.18 -8.67 10.12
N GLU A 133 33.62 -9.84 9.68
CA GLU A 133 34.54 -10.63 10.50
C GLU A 133 35.43 -11.39 9.50
N ASP A 134 36.44 -10.68 9.03
CA ASP A 134 37.64 -11.27 8.45
C ASP A 134 38.25 -12.13 9.57
N ALA A 135 37.81 -13.38 9.67
CA ALA A 135 38.40 -14.36 10.57
C ALA A 135 39.80 -14.73 10.04
N ASP A 136 40.76 -13.88 10.39
CA ASP A 136 42.02 -14.29 11.00
C ASP A 136 42.68 -15.54 10.38
N ASP A 137 43.23 -15.38 9.17
CA ASP A 137 44.43 -16.08 8.75
C ASP A 137 45.62 -15.59 9.61
N ILE A 138 45.72 -16.01 10.88
CA ILE A 138 46.99 -15.90 11.62
C ILE A 138 47.16 -17.00 12.68
N ILE A 139 48.20 -17.81 12.42
CA ILE A 139 48.94 -18.80 13.23
C ILE A 139 48.41 -20.24 13.24
#